data_AF-A0AB35YS88-F1
#
_entry.id   AF-A0AB35YS88-F1
#
_cell.length_a   1.000
_cell.length_b   1.000
_cell.length_c   1.000
_cell.angle_alpha   90.00
_cell.angle_beta   90.00
_cell.angle_gamma   90.00
#
_symmetry.space_group_name_H-M   'P 1'
#
loop_
_entity.id
_entity.type
_entity.pdbx_description
1 polymer ?
#
loop_
_entity_poly.entity_id
_entity_poly.type
_entity_poly.pdbx_seq_one_letter_code
_entity_poly.pdbx_strand_id
1 'polypeptide(L)'
;MKVIKLHISLLALLGVFLLSGCEATLAPAYDQAIVDKVNVNSDLAMRFFASVNEGTESENFSLREPVYNQLIGAFESLKLHAKARPVPDNAAIEKINALLRSKDSNPIAGDYPSAFAFEQIAVTFAHMKKTDREQGLNPILIEAFKGQVEVYLDQAITYESFLKR
;
A
#
# COMPACT_ATOMS: atom_id res chain seq x y z
N MET A 1 13.73 -59.04 -14.11
CA MET A 1 13.94 -58.17 -12.92
C MET A 1 14.53 -56.79 -13.21
N LYS A 2 15.51 -56.61 -14.12
CA LYS A 2 16.07 -55.27 -14.44
C LYS A 2 15.06 -54.28 -15.04
N VAL A 3 14.20 -54.74 -15.95
CA VAL A 3 13.17 -53.91 -16.61
C VAL A 3 12.10 -53.42 -15.62
N ILE A 4 11.70 -54.26 -14.67
CA ILE A 4 10.74 -53.91 -13.61
C ILE A 4 11.33 -52.85 -12.66
N LYS A 5 12.61 -52.96 -12.29
CA LYS A 5 13.30 -51.94 -11.48
C LYS A 5 13.44 -50.61 -12.21
N LEU A 6 13.65 -50.62 -13.54
CA LEU A 6 13.73 -49.41 -14.37
C LEU A 6 12.38 -48.67 -14.44
N HIS A 7 11.27 -49.39 -14.60
CA HIS A 7 9.93 -48.79 -14.60
C HIS A 7 9.53 -48.22 -13.24
N ILE A 8 9.87 -48.91 -12.13
CA ILE A 8 9.61 -48.39 -10.77
C ILE A 8 10.43 -47.12 -10.51
N SER A 9 11.68 -47.07 -10.96
CA SER A 9 12.53 -45.87 -10.82
C SER A 9 12.02 -44.70 -11.67
N LEU A 10 11.48 -44.97 -12.87
CA LEU A 10 10.89 -43.95 -13.74
C LEU A 10 9.56 -43.41 -13.17
N LEU A 11 8.73 -44.29 -12.60
CA LEU A 11 7.46 -43.91 -11.96
C LEU A 11 7.70 -43.08 -10.69
N ALA A 12 8.73 -43.43 -9.92
CA ALA A 12 9.15 -42.66 -8.75
C ALA A 12 9.68 -41.26 -9.14
N LEU A 13 10.45 -41.16 -10.22
CA LEU A 13 10.93 -39.88 -10.75
C LEU A 13 9.76 -39.00 -11.23
N LEU A 14 8.78 -39.59 -11.92
CA LEU A 14 7.58 -38.88 -12.37
C LEU A 14 6.72 -38.39 -11.19
N GLY A 15 6.64 -39.18 -10.11
CA GLY A 15 5.95 -38.82 -8.88
C GLY A 15 6.57 -37.61 -8.17
N VAL A 16 7.90 -37.47 -8.19
CA VAL A 16 8.60 -36.31 -7.59
C VAL A 16 8.34 -35.02 -8.40
N PHE A 17 8.25 -35.09 -9.74
CA PHE A 17 7.93 -33.94 -10.59
C PHE A 17 6.49 -33.44 -10.45
N LEU A 18 5.54 -34.31 -10.06
CA LEU A 18 4.14 -33.92 -9.88
C LEU A 18 3.88 -33.17 -8.55
N LEU A 19 4.83 -33.21 -7.61
CA LEU A 19 4.70 -32.57 -6.29
C LEU A 19 5.29 -31.15 -6.22
N SER A 20 6.01 -30.69 -7.25
CA SER A 20 6.71 -29.39 -7.24
C SER A 20 5.88 -28.20 -7.74
N GLY A 21 4.56 -28.34 -7.94
CA GLY A 21 3.76 -27.37 -8.70
C GLY A 21 2.71 -26.56 -7.93
N CYS A 22 2.53 -26.75 -6.62
CA CYS A 22 1.48 -26.07 -5.87
C CYS A 22 2.04 -24.89 -5.06
N GLU A 23 2.39 -23.80 -5.75
CA GLU A 23 2.75 -22.54 -5.08
C GLU A 23 1.47 -21.75 -4.80
N ALA A 24 0.97 -21.82 -3.57
CA ALA A 24 -0.16 -21.02 -3.13
C ALA A 24 0.30 -19.56 -2.96
N THR A 25 -0.06 -18.69 -3.91
CA THR A 25 0.22 -17.25 -3.81
C THR A 25 -0.74 -16.61 -2.82
N LEU A 26 -0.26 -16.33 -1.61
CA LEU A 26 -1.05 -15.67 -0.55
C LEU A 26 -0.99 -14.14 -0.61
N ALA A 27 -0.18 -13.58 -1.51
CA ALA A 27 0.05 -12.15 -1.67
C ALA A 27 0.20 -11.81 -3.17
N PRO A 28 -0.07 -10.56 -3.57
CA PRO A 28 0.15 -10.11 -4.93
C PRO A 28 1.64 -10.16 -5.30
N ALA A 29 1.95 -10.17 -6.59
CA ALA A 29 3.32 -10.07 -7.07
C ALA A 29 3.96 -8.73 -6.66
N TYR A 30 5.26 -8.77 -6.40
CA TYR A 30 6.08 -7.58 -6.20
C TYR A 30 6.07 -6.69 -7.45
N ASP A 31 5.95 -5.38 -7.25
CA ASP A 31 6.05 -4.40 -8.31
C ASP A 31 7.07 -3.31 -7.93
N GLN A 32 8.24 -3.37 -8.56
CA GLN A 32 9.32 -2.40 -8.34
C GLN A 32 8.87 -0.97 -8.68
N ALA A 33 8.00 -0.78 -9.67
CA ALA A 33 7.53 0.55 -10.06
C ALA A 33 6.66 1.19 -8.98
N ILE A 34 5.93 0.40 -8.18
CA ILE A 34 5.22 0.91 -7.01
C ILE A 34 6.24 1.39 -5.97
N VAL A 35 7.23 0.56 -5.63
CA VAL A 35 8.27 0.94 -4.64
C VAL A 35 9.02 2.20 -5.03
N ASP A 36 9.45 2.30 -6.30
CA ASP A 36 10.17 3.47 -6.79
C ASP A 36 9.31 4.74 -6.68
N LYS A 37 8.02 4.65 -7.05
CA LYS A 37 7.08 5.76 -6.91
C LYS A 37 6.83 6.13 -5.46
N VAL A 38 6.71 5.15 -4.56
CA VAL A 38 6.53 5.43 -3.12
C VAL A 38 7.73 6.21 -2.59
N ASN A 39 8.96 5.79 -2.90
CA ASN A 39 10.16 6.49 -2.45
C ASN A 39 10.21 7.93 -2.97
N VAL A 40 9.99 8.14 -4.27
CA VAL A 40 9.97 9.48 -4.88
C VAL A 40 8.91 10.38 -4.25
N ASN A 41 7.70 9.86 -4.02
CA ASN A 41 6.61 10.65 -3.46
C ASN A 41 6.76 10.87 -1.94
N SER A 42 7.42 9.96 -1.24
CA SER A 42 7.80 10.14 0.18
C SER A 42 8.82 11.25 0.33
N ASP A 43 9.84 11.28 -0.54
CA ASP A 43 10.83 12.35 -0.57
C ASP A 43 10.18 13.71 -0.85
N LEU A 44 9.24 13.76 -1.79
CA LEU A 44 8.47 14.97 -2.08
C LEU A 44 7.65 15.43 -0.87
N ALA A 45 6.96 14.51 -0.19
CA ALA A 45 6.21 14.81 1.02
C ALA A 45 7.10 15.38 2.12
N MET A 46 8.25 14.76 2.39
CA MET A 46 9.18 15.22 3.42
C MET A 46 9.77 16.59 3.10
N ARG A 47 10.09 16.87 1.83
CA ARG A 47 10.52 18.20 1.38
C ARG A 47 9.42 19.24 1.55
N PHE A 48 8.17 18.88 1.26
CA PHE A 48 7.05 19.77 1.46
C PHE A 48 6.87 20.11 2.94
N PHE A 49 6.87 19.11 3.84
CA PHE A 49 6.81 19.35 5.28
C PHE A 49 7.97 20.23 5.78
N ALA A 50 9.20 20.00 5.28
CA ALA A 50 10.33 20.85 5.60
C ALA A 50 10.12 22.30 5.13
N SER A 51 9.51 22.52 3.96
CA SER A 51 9.27 23.86 3.42
C SER A 51 8.21 24.67 4.17
N VAL A 52 7.34 24.01 4.93
CA VAL A 52 6.25 24.65 5.68
C VAL A 52 6.46 24.57 7.20
N ASN A 53 7.58 24.02 7.68
CA ASN A 53 7.80 23.66 9.09
C ASN A 53 7.63 24.82 10.09
N GLU A 54 7.94 26.06 9.67
CA GLU A 54 7.80 27.27 10.48
C GLU A 54 6.36 27.78 10.56
N GLY A 55 5.44 27.17 9.82
CA GLY A 55 4.06 27.61 9.69
C GLY A 55 3.77 28.23 8.33
N THR A 56 2.49 28.50 8.10
CA THR A 56 1.99 29.12 6.87
C THR A 56 0.86 30.10 7.19
N GLU A 57 0.62 31.01 6.25
CA GLU A 57 -0.49 31.96 6.29
C GLU A 57 -1.48 31.62 5.17
N SER A 58 -2.76 31.90 5.37
CA SER A 58 -3.79 31.58 4.36
C SER A 58 -3.64 32.43 3.09
N GLU A 59 -3.10 33.64 3.26
CA GLU A 59 -2.92 34.69 2.26
C GLU A 59 -1.97 34.27 1.15
N ASN A 60 -1.00 33.40 1.48
CA ASN A 60 0.00 32.90 0.55
C ASN A 60 -0.25 31.42 0.14
N PHE A 61 -1.44 30.88 0.43
CA PHE A 61 -1.85 29.52 0.08
C PHE A 61 -1.68 29.18 -1.41
N SER A 62 -1.91 30.15 -2.30
CA SER A 62 -1.78 29.96 -3.75
C SER A 62 -0.39 29.50 -4.19
N LEU A 63 0.66 29.78 -3.40
CA LEU A 63 2.03 29.31 -3.65
C LEU A 63 2.19 27.81 -3.38
N ARG A 64 1.38 27.25 -2.46
CA ARG A 64 1.47 25.84 -2.02
C ARG A 64 0.42 24.95 -2.66
N GLU A 65 -0.69 25.50 -3.14
CA GLU A 65 -1.76 24.74 -3.79
C GLU A 65 -1.26 23.75 -4.86
N PRO A 66 -0.34 24.11 -5.77
CA PRO A 66 0.18 23.17 -6.76
C PRO A 66 0.88 21.95 -6.13
N VAL A 67 1.61 22.16 -5.04
CA VAL A 67 2.34 21.10 -4.33
C VAL A 67 1.35 20.15 -3.63
N TYR A 68 0.30 20.68 -3.00
CA TYR A 68 -0.77 19.83 -2.46
C TYR A 68 -1.43 18.99 -3.55
N ASN A 69 -1.79 19.60 -4.69
CA ASN A 69 -2.42 18.87 -5.79
C ASN A 69 -1.52 17.76 -6.32
N GLN A 70 -0.22 18.02 -6.42
CA GLN A 70 0.77 17.02 -6.82
C GLN A 70 0.83 15.86 -5.82
N LEU A 71 0.92 16.15 -4.51
CA LEU A 71 0.98 15.13 -3.46
C LEU A 71 -0.30 14.28 -3.42
N ILE A 72 -1.47 14.92 -3.43
CA ILE A 72 -2.77 14.23 -3.44
C ILE A 72 -2.85 13.30 -4.66
N GLY A 73 -2.61 13.83 -5.86
CA GLY A 73 -2.66 13.03 -7.09
C GLY A 73 -1.64 11.89 -7.13
N ALA A 74 -0.44 12.12 -6.59
CA ALA A 74 0.61 11.10 -6.52
C ALA A 74 0.19 9.90 -5.64
N PHE A 75 -0.39 10.15 -4.47
CA PHE A 75 -0.85 9.08 -3.58
C PHE A 75 -2.16 8.44 -4.04
N GLU A 76 -3.07 9.18 -4.69
CA GLU A 76 -4.23 8.59 -5.38
C GLU A 76 -3.81 7.66 -6.54
N SER A 77 -2.78 8.05 -7.30
CA SER A 77 -2.21 7.22 -8.35
C SER A 77 -1.58 5.95 -7.78
N LEU A 78 -0.80 6.05 -6.69
CA LEU A 78 -0.23 4.90 -5.98
C LEU A 78 -1.32 3.94 -5.48
N LYS A 79 -2.42 4.45 -4.92
CA LYS A 79 -3.59 3.65 -4.55
C LYS A 79 -4.13 2.87 -5.75
N LEU A 80 -4.32 3.54 -6.89
CA LEU A 80 -4.83 2.89 -8.11
C LEU A 80 -3.88 1.79 -8.60
N HIS A 81 -2.58 2.04 -8.62
CA HIS A 81 -1.57 1.04 -8.98
C HIS A 81 -1.58 -0.16 -8.04
N ALA A 82 -1.63 0.08 -6.73
CA ALA A 82 -1.70 -1.00 -5.74
C ALA A 82 -2.95 -1.85 -5.94
N LYS A 83 -4.13 -1.23 -6.13
CA LYS A 83 -5.42 -1.92 -6.36
C LYS A 83 -5.50 -2.66 -7.69
N ALA A 84 -4.74 -2.25 -8.70
CA ALA A 84 -4.75 -2.90 -10.01
C ALA A 84 -4.14 -4.32 -9.98
N ARG A 85 -3.43 -4.68 -8.91
CA ARG A 85 -2.88 -6.04 -8.76
C ARG A 85 -4.02 -7.05 -8.52
N PRO A 86 -3.91 -8.30 -9.00
CA PRO A 86 -4.88 -9.35 -8.70
C PRO A 86 -4.83 -9.76 -7.22
N VAL A 87 -5.98 -9.68 -6.52
CA VAL A 87 -6.08 -10.13 -5.12
C VAL A 87 -6.21 -11.65 -5.14
N PRO A 88 -5.31 -12.42 -4.51
CA PRO A 88 -5.43 -13.88 -4.50
C PRO A 88 -6.69 -14.31 -3.74
N ASP A 89 -7.45 -15.24 -4.31
CA ASP A 89 -8.60 -15.84 -3.63
C ASP A 89 -8.14 -16.54 -2.35
N ASN A 90 -8.72 -16.15 -1.22
CA ASN A 90 -8.36 -16.68 0.09
C ASN A 90 -9.60 -17.21 0.81
N ALA A 91 -9.78 -18.53 0.75
CA ALA A 91 -10.88 -19.24 1.42
C ALA A 91 -10.94 -19.00 2.94
N ALA A 92 -9.82 -18.63 3.59
CA ALA A 92 -9.82 -18.26 4.99
C ALA A 92 -10.42 -16.86 5.21
N ILE A 93 -10.09 -15.88 4.35
CA ILE A 93 -10.69 -14.54 4.40
C ILE A 93 -12.19 -14.60 4.11
N GLU A 94 -12.64 -15.45 3.19
CA GLU A 94 -14.06 -15.67 2.95
C GLU A 94 -14.79 -16.18 4.20
N LYS A 95 -14.21 -17.18 4.88
CA LYS A 95 -14.77 -17.71 6.14
C LYS A 95 -14.78 -16.67 7.25
N ILE A 96 -13.70 -15.90 7.39
CA ILE A 96 -13.63 -14.80 8.36
C ILE A 96 -14.69 -13.74 8.06
N ASN A 97 -14.86 -13.36 6.80
CA ASN A 97 -15.86 -12.39 6.36
C ASN A 97 -17.29 -12.90 6.58
N ALA A 98 -17.55 -14.19 6.39
CA ALA A 98 -18.83 -14.80 6.74
C ALA A 98 -19.11 -14.70 8.25
N LEU A 99 -18.09 -14.96 9.09
CA LEU A 99 -18.21 -14.81 10.54
C LEU A 99 -18.42 -13.35 10.97
N LEU A 100 -17.72 -12.40 10.36
CA LEU A 100 -17.87 -10.97 10.65
C LEU A 100 -19.29 -10.49 10.31
N ARG A 101 -19.81 -10.86 9.14
CA ARG A 101 -21.20 -10.56 8.74
C ARG A 101 -22.23 -11.18 9.69
N SER A 102 -21.97 -12.39 10.19
CA SER A 102 -22.85 -13.04 11.19
C SER A 102 -22.88 -12.31 12.55
N LYS A 103 -21.95 -11.36 12.77
CA LYS A 103 -21.82 -10.54 13.98
C LYS A 103 -22.06 -9.05 13.71
N ASP A 104 -22.74 -8.71 12.60
CA ASP A 104 -22.98 -7.33 12.15
C ASP A 104 -21.70 -6.47 12.07
N SER A 105 -20.56 -7.12 11.82
CA SER A 105 -19.26 -6.49 11.66
C SER A 105 -18.90 -6.37 10.19
N ASN A 106 -18.16 -5.32 9.83
CA ASN A 106 -17.73 -5.11 8.46
C ASN A 106 -16.76 -6.21 8.01
N PRO A 107 -16.92 -6.74 6.78
CA PRO A 107 -15.96 -7.67 6.23
C PRO A 107 -14.60 -6.99 6.07
N ILE A 108 -13.53 -7.78 6.23
CA ILE A 108 -12.20 -7.39 5.81
C ILE A 108 -12.26 -7.17 4.29
N ALA A 109 -12.12 -5.92 3.87
CA ALA A 109 -11.98 -5.60 2.46
C ALA A 109 -10.69 -6.23 1.94
N GLY A 110 -10.73 -6.87 0.77
CA GLY A 110 -9.57 -7.46 0.11
C GLY A 110 -8.59 -6.43 -0.46
N ASP A 111 -8.66 -5.17 -0.01
CA ASP A 111 -7.72 -4.14 -0.46
C ASP A 111 -6.34 -4.38 0.15
N TYR A 112 -5.31 -4.11 -0.63
CA TYR A 112 -3.93 -4.21 -0.18
C TYR A 112 -3.66 -3.22 0.95
N PRO A 113 -2.95 -3.61 2.02
CA PRO A 113 -2.58 -2.71 3.10
C PRO A 113 -1.94 -1.40 2.61
N SER A 114 -1.07 -1.47 1.59
CA SER A 114 -0.48 -0.28 0.97
C SER A 114 -1.49 0.58 0.22
N ALA A 115 -2.49 0.00 -0.47
CA ALA A 115 -3.54 0.75 -1.14
C ALA A 115 -4.36 1.59 -0.15
N PHE A 116 -4.70 0.99 1.00
CA PHE A 116 -5.36 1.71 2.10
C PHE A 116 -4.47 2.83 2.63
N ALA A 117 -3.19 2.55 2.90
CA ALA A 117 -2.27 3.56 3.40
C ALA A 117 -2.09 4.74 2.42
N PHE A 118 -1.94 4.48 1.12
CA PHE A 118 -1.88 5.54 0.10
C PHE A 118 -3.15 6.40 0.07
N GLU A 119 -4.31 5.78 0.21
CA GLU A 119 -5.58 6.51 0.33
C GLU A 119 -5.57 7.45 1.53
N GLN A 120 -5.15 6.96 2.69
CA GLN A 120 -5.13 7.77 3.90
C GLN A 120 -4.13 8.93 3.80
N ILE A 121 -2.98 8.73 3.17
CA ILE A 121 -2.02 9.82 2.90
C ILE A 121 -2.65 10.90 2.02
N ALA A 122 -3.33 10.52 0.93
CA ALA A 122 -4.03 11.48 0.06
C ALA A 122 -5.12 12.24 0.82
N VAL A 123 -5.90 11.55 1.66
CA VAL A 123 -6.92 12.16 2.53
C VAL A 123 -6.29 13.14 3.53
N THR A 124 -5.17 12.77 4.14
CA THR A 124 -4.42 13.63 5.06
C THR A 124 -3.94 14.90 4.35
N PHE A 125 -3.36 14.80 3.15
CA PHE A 125 -2.96 15.99 2.39
C PHE A 125 -4.15 16.83 1.91
N ALA A 126 -5.27 16.21 1.54
CA ALA A 126 -6.48 16.94 1.18
C ALA A 126 -7.05 17.71 2.38
N HIS A 127 -7.00 17.11 3.57
CA HIS A 127 -7.39 17.78 4.80
C HIS A 127 -6.44 18.93 5.13
N MET A 128 -5.12 18.69 5.09
CA MET A 128 -4.11 19.71 5.33
C MET A 128 -4.25 20.87 4.34
N LYS A 129 -4.46 20.60 3.04
CA LYS A 129 -4.74 21.60 2.00
C LYS A 129 -5.93 22.49 2.39
N LYS A 130 -7.03 21.87 2.84
CA LYS A 130 -8.23 22.59 3.25
C LYS A 130 -7.95 23.49 4.45
N THR A 131 -7.28 22.96 5.48
CA THR A 131 -6.93 23.72 6.70
C THR A 131 -6.02 24.91 6.37
N ASP A 132 -4.96 24.68 5.58
CA ASP A 132 -4.01 25.71 5.16
C ASP A 132 -4.70 26.84 4.38
N ARG A 133 -5.62 26.49 3.47
CA ARG A 133 -6.42 27.46 2.72
C ARG A 133 -7.32 28.30 3.62
N GLU A 134 -7.90 27.71 4.65
CA GLU A 134 -8.91 28.36 5.51
C GLU A 134 -8.27 29.25 6.57
N GLN A 135 -7.12 28.89 7.12
CA GLN A 135 -6.52 29.59 8.26
C GLN A 135 -4.99 29.54 8.33
N GLY A 136 -4.33 29.02 7.29
CA GLY A 136 -2.91 28.68 7.37
C GLY A 136 -2.66 27.49 8.29
N LEU A 137 -1.40 27.24 8.59
CA LEU A 137 -0.97 26.12 9.43
C LEU A 137 0.01 26.63 10.48
N ASN A 138 -0.25 26.32 11.74
CA ASN A 138 0.75 26.48 12.78
C ASN A 138 1.67 25.24 12.85
N PRO A 139 2.86 25.35 13.46
CA PRO A 139 3.82 24.24 13.54
C PRO A 139 3.27 22.96 14.18
N ILE A 140 2.33 23.06 15.13
CA ILE A 140 1.73 21.90 15.79
C ILE A 140 0.85 21.12 14.82
N LEU A 141 0.04 21.82 14.01
CA LEU A 141 -0.79 21.18 12.99
C LEU A 141 0.07 20.52 11.92
N ILE A 142 1.17 21.16 11.52
CA ILE A 142 2.13 20.59 10.56
C ILE A 142 2.70 19.29 11.08
N GLU A 143 3.17 19.26 12.34
CA GLU A 143 3.72 18.04 12.93
C GLU A 143 2.67 16.93 13.07
N ALA A 144 1.42 17.27 13.41
CA ALA A 144 0.33 16.31 13.46
C ALA A 144 0.04 15.68 12.08
N PHE A 145 -0.05 16.50 11.03
CA PHE A 145 -0.25 16.01 9.67
C PHE A 145 0.96 15.18 9.19
N LYS A 146 2.17 15.64 9.48
CA LYS A 146 3.40 14.92 9.16
C LYS A 146 3.43 13.54 9.83
N GLY A 147 3.17 13.47 11.13
CA GLY A 147 3.13 12.20 11.86
C GLY A 147 2.08 11.24 11.30
N GLN A 148 0.91 11.74 10.90
CA GLN A 148 -0.10 10.90 10.24
C GLN A 148 0.38 10.36 8.89
N VAL A 149 1.03 11.20 8.06
CA VAL A 149 1.61 10.76 6.78
C VAL A 149 2.72 9.73 7.00
N GLU A 150 3.62 9.95 7.97
CA GLU A 150 4.72 9.02 8.28
C GLU A 150 4.22 7.64 8.72
N VAL A 151 3.16 7.58 9.54
CA VAL A 151 2.55 6.31 9.95
C VAL A 151 2.05 5.52 8.75
N TYR A 152 1.36 6.16 7.82
CA TYR A 152 0.85 5.46 6.64
C TYR A 152 1.95 5.15 5.62
N LEU A 153 2.97 6.01 5.50
CA LEU A 153 4.15 5.71 4.69
C LEU A 153 4.88 4.47 5.19
N ASP A 154 5.08 4.36 6.51
CA ASP A 154 5.69 3.18 7.14
C ASP A 154 4.90 1.91 6.82
N GLN A 155 3.56 1.95 6.96
CA GLN A 155 2.69 0.82 6.60
C GLN A 155 2.81 0.43 5.13
N ALA A 156 2.80 1.40 4.22
CA ALA A 156 2.89 1.15 2.79
C ALA A 156 4.26 0.59 2.39
N ILE A 157 5.35 1.23 2.83
CA ILE A 157 6.72 0.84 2.51
C ILE A 157 7.02 -0.55 3.08
N THR A 158 6.61 -0.81 4.32
CA THR A 158 6.80 -2.12 4.96
C THR A 158 6.09 -3.21 4.17
N TYR A 159 4.83 -2.99 3.79
CA TYR A 159 4.07 -3.96 3.02
C TYR A 159 4.69 -4.22 1.63
N GLU A 160 5.02 -3.17 0.88
CA GLU A 160 5.61 -3.34 -0.46
C GLU A 160 7.01 -3.97 -0.40
N SER A 161 7.80 -3.67 0.64
CA SER A 161 9.10 -4.31 0.87
C SER A 161 8.95 -5.79 1.18
N PHE A 162 7.92 -6.19 1.92
CA PHE A 162 7.62 -7.59 2.23
C PHE A 162 7.22 -8.42 1.00
N LEU A 163 6.72 -7.78 -0.08
CA LEU A 163 6.40 -8.47 -1.32
C LEU A 163 7.63 -8.86 -2.13
N LYS A 164 8.79 -8.21 -1.93
CA LYS A 164 10.05 -8.40 -2.71
C LYS A 164 10.73 -9.78 -2.55
N ARG A 165 10.12 -10.71 -1.82
CA ARG A 165 10.69 -11.98 -1.35
C ARG A 165 11.63 -12.68 -2.35
#